data_AF-A0AA88VIM0-F1
#
_entry.id   AF-A0AA88VIM0-F1
#
_cell.length_a   1.000
_cell.length_b   1.000
_cell.length_c   1.000
_cell.angle_alpha   90.00
_cell.angle_beta   90.00
_cell.angle_gamma   90.00
#
_symmetry.space_group_name_H-M   'P 1'
#
loop_
_entity.id
_entity.type
_entity.pdbx_description
1 polymer ?
#
loop_
_entity_poly.entity_id
_entity_poly.type
_entity_poly.pdbx_seq_one_letter_code
_entity_poly.pdbx_strand_id
1 'polypeptide(L)'
;MYQCRQGLQAKWKIRGRKPPPGQCNQENDSDCCVQGNSYTTCKCSPSVSSNTKATLTLNSFQKGGDGGDPSECDNQYHSDDTPVVALSTGWYSGGVRCHNNIVISTNGQSVRAMVVDECDSTMGSDEDHDYKPPCRSNIVDASKAVWKALGVPEDNWGVLDITWTDA
;
A
#
# COMPACT_ATOMS: atom_id res chain seq x y z
N MET A 1 19.12 -1.19 2.52
CA MET A 1 19.33 -2.49 3.20
C MET A 1 17.97 -3.10 3.58
N TYR A 2 17.04 -3.24 2.62
CA TYR A 2 15.60 -3.50 2.89
C TYR A 2 14.97 -4.63 2.04
N GLN A 3 15.78 -5.38 1.28
CA GLN A 3 15.31 -6.54 0.53
C GLN A 3 15.37 -7.79 1.41
N CYS A 4 14.29 -8.58 1.45
CA CYS A 4 14.31 -9.85 2.17
C CYS A 4 15.29 -10.81 1.49
N ARG A 5 16.27 -11.36 2.22
CA ARG A 5 16.99 -12.55 1.73
C ARG A 5 16.00 -13.72 1.71
N GLN A 6 16.06 -14.54 0.66
CA GLN A 6 15.24 -15.74 0.54
C GLN A 6 15.36 -16.57 1.84
N GLY A 7 14.23 -16.78 2.53
CA GLY A 7 14.14 -17.62 3.73
C GLY A 7 14.10 -16.90 5.09
N LEU A 8 14.42 -15.61 5.20
CA LEU A 8 14.41 -14.88 6.48
C LEU A 8 13.73 -13.51 6.32
N GLN A 9 12.39 -13.52 6.35
CA GLN A 9 11.62 -12.29 6.59
C GLN A 9 11.64 -12.07 8.10
N ALA A 10 12.18 -10.93 8.58
CA ALA A 10 12.06 -10.55 9.98
C ALA A 10 10.58 -10.22 10.24
N LYS A 11 9.83 -11.27 10.63
CA LYS A 11 8.41 -11.22 10.92
C LYS A 11 8.22 -11.27 12.42
N TRP A 12 7.52 -10.30 12.97
CA TRP A 12 6.91 -10.43 14.28
C TRP A 12 5.41 -10.34 14.12
N LYS A 13 4.71 -10.41 15.26
CA LYS A 13 3.27 -10.33 15.30
C LYS A 13 2.85 -9.22 16.24
N ILE A 14 1.86 -8.45 15.82
CA ILE A 14 1.15 -7.51 16.68
C ILE A 14 -0.23 -8.07 17.03
N ARG A 15 -0.82 -7.56 18.11
CA ARG A 15 -2.19 -7.89 18.50
C ARG A 15 -3.12 -6.78 18.05
N GLY A 16 -4.18 -7.15 17.35
CA GLY A 16 -5.23 -6.25 16.93
C GLY A 16 -5.92 -5.58 18.10
N ARG A 17 -6.20 -4.30 17.93
CA ARG A 17 -7.04 -3.49 18.82
C ARG A 17 -8.31 -3.15 18.06
N LYS A 18 -9.45 -3.20 18.76
CA LYS A 18 -10.71 -2.77 18.17
C LYS A 18 -10.69 -1.25 17.97
N PRO A 19 -11.08 -0.72 16.80
CA PRO A 19 -11.23 0.71 16.59
C PRO A 19 -12.28 1.31 17.55
N PRO A 20 -12.03 2.52 18.09
CA PRO A 20 -13.07 3.34 18.70
C PRO A 20 -14.21 3.66 17.71
N PRO A 21 -15.41 4.02 18.20
CA PRO A 21 -16.49 4.46 17.31
C PRO A 21 -16.06 5.64 16.44
N GLY A 22 -16.32 5.54 15.13
CA GLY A 22 -15.97 6.59 14.15
C GLY A 22 -14.54 6.51 13.61
N GLN A 23 -13.75 5.52 14.02
CA GLN A 23 -12.43 5.21 13.48
C GLN A 23 -12.48 3.96 12.60
N CYS A 24 -11.44 3.75 11.81
CA CYS A 24 -11.32 2.75 10.75
C CYS A 24 -12.32 2.98 9.61
N ASN A 25 -11.89 3.76 8.62
CA ASN A 25 -12.61 3.93 7.37
C ASN A 25 -12.55 2.66 6.53
N GLN A 26 -13.74 2.11 6.22
CA GLN A 26 -13.93 0.88 5.45
C GLN A 26 -14.27 1.13 3.96
N GLU A 27 -14.04 2.35 3.44
CA GLU A 27 -14.06 2.59 1.99
C GLU A 27 -13.09 1.62 1.27
N ASN A 28 -13.37 1.31 0.01
CA ASN A 28 -12.56 0.41 -0.84
C ASN A 28 -12.33 -0.98 -0.23
N ASP A 29 -13.31 -1.48 0.54
CA ASP A 29 -13.24 -2.77 1.25
C ASP A 29 -12.08 -2.87 2.26
N SER A 30 -11.68 -1.72 2.82
CA SER A 30 -10.65 -1.64 3.86
C SER A 30 -11.03 -2.43 5.12
N ASP A 31 -10.11 -3.30 5.56
CA ASP A 31 -10.26 -4.11 6.76
C ASP A 31 -9.92 -3.34 8.04
N CYS A 32 -10.71 -3.57 9.10
CA CYS A 32 -10.40 -3.10 10.46
C CYS A 32 -9.76 -4.19 11.31
N CYS A 33 -8.89 -3.78 12.23
CA CYS A 33 -8.34 -4.71 13.20
C CYS A 33 -9.39 -5.24 14.17
N VAL A 34 -9.27 -6.54 14.46
CA VAL A 34 -10.14 -7.23 15.40
C VAL A 34 -9.41 -7.43 16.72
N GLN A 35 -10.08 -7.10 17.83
CA GLN A 35 -9.54 -7.25 19.18
C GLN A 35 -8.93 -8.66 19.39
N GLY A 36 -7.65 -8.71 19.73
CA GLY A 36 -6.98 -9.96 20.10
C GLY A 36 -6.54 -10.84 18.92
N ASN A 37 -6.93 -10.52 17.68
CA ASN A 37 -6.40 -11.20 16.50
C ASN A 37 -4.90 -10.92 16.33
N SER A 38 -4.18 -11.85 15.71
CA SER A 38 -2.75 -11.74 15.50
C SER A 38 -2.42 -11.41 14.05
N TYR A 39 -1.74 -10.28 13.84
CA TYR A 39 -1.34 -9.78 12.52
C TYR A 39 0.16 -9.89 12.36
N THR A 40 0.61 -10.29 11.16
CA THR A 40 2.04 -10.47 10.85
C THR A 40 2.60 -9.19 10.29
N THR A 41 3.76 -8.77 10.79
CA THR A 41 4.49 -7.61 10.31
C THR A 41 5.74 -8.04 9.56
N CYS A 42 6.36 -7.13 8.81
CA CYS A 42 7.56 -7.36 8.03
C CYS A 42 8.32 -6.06 7.79
N LYS A 43 9.66 -6.03 7.92
CA LYS A 43 10.48 -4.85 7.55
C LYS A 43 10.96 -4.84 6.10
N CYS A 44 10.76 -5.94 5.39
CA CYS A 44 11.39 -6.14 4.10
C CYS A 44 10.35 -6.57 3.07
N SER A 45 10.68 -6.33 1.80
CA SER A 45 9.87 -6.71 0.65
C SER A 45 10.65 -7.67 -0.26
N PRO A 46 9.99 -8.39 -1.17
CA PRO A 46 10.67 -9.18 -2.19
C PRO A 46 11.68 -8.34 -2.99
N SER A 47 12.70 -8.98 -3.57
CA SER A 47 13.70 -8.27 -4.37
C SER A 47 13.07 -7.54 -5.55
N VAL A 48 13.47 -6.28 -5.74
CA VAL A 48 13.10 -5.48 -6.91
C VAL A 48 13.89 -5.96 -8.13
N SER A 49 13.22 -6.08 -9.27
CA SER A 49 13.78 -6.48 -10.56
C SER A 49 13.11 -5.70 -11.70
N SER A 50 13.50 -5.98 -12.95
CA SER A 50 12.81 -5.45 -14.14
C SER A 50 11.40 -6.02 -14.35
N ASN A 51 10.92 -6.90 -13.46
CA ASN A 51 9.56 -7.43 -13.51
C ASN A 51 9.07 -7.78 -12.08
N THR A 52 9.13 -6.82 -11.16
CA THR A 52 8.81 -7.05 -9.75
C THR A 52 7.35 -7.41 -9.60
N LYS A 53 7.06 -8.64 -9.17
CA LYS A 53 5.68 -9.09 -8.92
C LYS A 53 5.14 -8.44 -7.65
N ALA A 54 3.93 -7.92 -7.73
CA ALA A 54 3.24 -7.31 -6.61
C ALA A 54 1.73 -7.57 -6.68
N THR A 55 1.07 -7.28 -5.57
CA THR A 55 -0.37 -7.19 -5.51
C THR A 55 -0.75 -5.71 -5.46
N LEU A 56 -1.58 -5.29 -6.40
CA LEU A 56 -2.17 -3.95 -6.44
C LEU A 56 -3.40 -3.95 -5.53
N THR A 57 -3.49 -2.97 -4.64
CA THR A 57 -4.67 -2.68 -3.82
C THR A 57 -5.23 -1.30 -4.15
N LEU A 58 -6.48 -1.06 -3.76
CA LEU A 58 -7.17 0.21 -3.96
C LEU A 58 -7.13 1.04 -2.68
N ASN A 59 -6.68 2.28 -2.79
CA ASN A 59 -6.66 3.25 -1.69
C ASN A 59 -6.99 4.65 -2.18
N SER A 60 -7.66 5.44 -1.34
CA SER A 60 -7.90 6.86 -1.53
C SER A 60 -6.94 7.68 -0.67
N PHE A 61 -6.04 8.41 -1.34
CA PHE A 61 -5.07 9.33 -0.72
C PHE A 61 -5.65 10.73 -0.46
N GLN A 62 -6.92 10.94 -0.77
CA GLN A 62 -7.57 12.23 -0.59
C GLN A 62 -8.00 12.44 0.87
N LYS A 63 -8.21 13.68 1.26
CA LYS A 63 -8.67 14.02 2.61
C LYS A 63 -10.00 13.33 2.91
N GLY A 64 -10.05 12.56 4.00
CA GLY A 64 -11.24 11.81 4.41
C GLY A 64 -11.44 10.48 3.68
N GLY A 65 -10.49 10.08 2.82
CA GLY A 65 -10.42 8.74 2.26
C GLY A 65 -9.95 7.70 3.27
N ASP A 66 -9.81 6.46 2.81
CA ASP A 66 -9.34 5.32 3.60
C ASP A 66 -7.82 5.26 3.79
N GLY A 67 -7.05 6.12 3.11
CA GLY A 67 -5.63 6.33 3.39
C GLY A 67 -5.37 6.98 4.75
N GLY A 68 -6.39 7.59 5.37
CA GLY A 68 -6.28 8.20 6.69
C GLY A 68 -5.55 9.54 6.67
N ASP A 69 -4.29 9.52 7.09
CA ASP A 69 -3.45 10.71 7.25
C ASP A 69 -2.81 11.18 5.92
N PRO A 70 -2.25 12.41 5.87
CA PRO A 70 -1.51 12.88 4.70
C PRO A 70 -0.30 11.98 4.40
N SER A 71 0.06 11.84 3.12
CA SER A 71 1.09 10.89 2.69
C SER A 71 2.50 11.23 3.19
N GLU A 72 3.27 10.20 3.54
CA GLU A 72 4.55 10.31 4.25
C GLU A 72 5.63 11.09 3.46
N CYS A 73 5.63 11.03 2.13
CA CYS A 73 6.67 11.71 1.34
C CYS A 73 6.61 13.23 1.42
N ASP A 74 5.42 13.82 1.56
CA ASP A 74 5.21 15.27 1.47
C ASP A 74 4.23 15.88 2.47
N ASN A 75 3.64 15.07 3.35
CA ASN A 75 2.58 15.49 4.29
C ASN A 75 1.38 16.13 3.58
N GLN A 76 1.02 15.64 2.38
CA GLN A 76 -0.11 16.13 1.61
C GLN A 76 -1.12 15.02 1.31
N TYR A 77 -2.38 15.44 1.15
CA TYR A 77 -3.40 14.60 0.53
C TYR A 77 -3.31 14.70 -1.00
N HIS A 78 -3.58 13.60 -1.68
CA HIS A 78 -3.56 13.51 -3.15
C HIS A 78 -4.95 13.14 -3.67
N SER A 79 -5.41 13.80 -4.74
CA SER A 79 -6.71 13.51 -5.35
C SER A 79 -6.78 12.07 -5.86
N ASP A 80 -7.96 11.45 -5.79
CA ASP A 80 -8.25 10.15 -6.41
C ASP A 80 -8.06 10.15 -7.94
N ASP A 81 -8.03 11.32 -8.56
CA ASP A 81 -7.78 11.52 -9.99
C ASP A 81 -6.28 11.68 -10.33
N THR A 82 -5.39 11.70 -9.33
CA THR A 82 -3.94 11.76 -9.54
C THR A 82 -3.36 10.34 -9.46
N PRO A 83 -2.55 9.88 -10.45
CA PRO A 83 -1.96 8.54 -10.42
C PRO A 83 -0.80 8.47 -9.41
N VAL A 84 -1.15 8.22 -8.15
CA VAL A 84 -0.21 8.04 -7.03
C VAL A 84 -0.35 6.68 -6.38
N VAL A 85 0.72 6.25 -5.70
CA VAL A 85 0.79 4.98 -4.97
C VAL A 85 1.56 5.08 -3.65
N ALA A 86 1.25 4.16 -2.74
CA ALA A 86 2.09 3.76 -1.62
C ALA A 86 2.82 2.46 -1.94
N LEU A 87 4.01 2.27 -1.37
CA LEU A 87 4.76 1.02 -1.48
C LEU A 87 4.93 0.36 -0.13
N SER A 88 4.87 -0.97 -0.06
CA SER A 88 5.25 -1.70 1.16
C SER A 88 6.60 -1.23 1.69
N THR A 89 6.75 -1.14 3.01
CA THR A 89 7.96 -0.67 3.73
C THR A 89 9.29 -1.03 3.06
N GLY A 90 9.49 -2.29 2.69
CA GLY A 90 10.77 -2.73 2.10
C GLY A 90 11.05 -2.15 0.71
N TRP A 91 10.01 -1.91 -0.08
CA TRP A 91 10.10 -1.23 -1.38
C TRP A 91 10.12 0.29 -1.24
N TYR A 92 9.37 0.84 -0.28
CA TYR A 92 9.45 2.26 0.09
C TYR A 92 10.88 2.66 0.51
N SER A 93 11.56 1.76 1.25
CA SER A 93 12.99 1.85 1.59
C SER A 93 13.34 3.15 2.33
N GLY A 94 12.46 3.62 3.21
CA GLY A 94 12.67 4.86 3.96
C GLY A 94 12.65 6.10 3.06
N GLY A 95 11.72 6.15 2.12
CA GLY A 95 11.51 7.32 1.25
C GLY A 95 12.47 7.44 0.07
N VAL A 96 13.35 6.46 -0.18
CA VAL A 96 14.27 6.50 -1.34
C VAL A 96 13.53 6.63 -2.68
N ARG A 97 12.28 6.14 -2.74
CA ARG A 97 11.41 6.24 -3.92
C ARG A 97 10.45 7.43 -3.90
N CYS A 98 10.43 8.26 -2.86
CA CYS A 98 9.51 9.40 -2.80
C CYS A 98 9.61 10.29 -4.04
N HIS A 99 8.46 10.62 -4.61
CA HIS A 99 8.27 11.41 -5.83
C HIS A 99 8.93 10.85 -7.09
N ASN A 100 9.53 9.65 -7.01
CA ASN A 100 9.91 8.90 -8.19
C ASN A 100 8.69 8.16 -8.73
N ASN A 101 8.73 7.92 -10.04
CA ASN A 101 7.68 7.18 -10.71
C ASN A 101 8.04 5.71 -10.80
N ILE A 102 7.01 4.87 -10.74
CA ILE A 102 7.07 3.47 -11.14
C ILE A 102 6.16 3.24 -12.34
N VAL A 103 6.47 2.22 -13.14
CA VAL A 103 5.56 1.71 -14.17
C VAL A 103 4.88 0.47 -13.62
N ILE A 104 3.57 0.50 -13.53
CA ILE A 104 2.72 -0.64 -13.12
C ILE A 104 2.15 -1.26 -14.39
N SER A 105 2.23 -2.57 -14.51
CA SER A 105 1.78 -3.29 -15.71
C SER A 105 0.94 -4.52 -15.35
N THR A 106 -0.14 -4.72 -16.10
CA THR A 106 -0.99 -5.91 -16.04
C THR A 106 -1.85 -6.03 -17.29
N ASN A 107 -2.18 -7.25 -17.71
CA ASN A 107 -3.06 -7.52 -18.86
C ASN A 107 -2.70 -6.74 -20.15
N GLY A 108 -1.40 -6.48 -20.39
CA GLY A 108 -0.92 -5.73 -21.54
C GLY A 108 -1.09 -4.21 -21.47
N GLN A 109 -1.62 -3.68 -20.36
CA GLN A 109 -1.71 -2.26 -20.05
C GLN A 109 -0.62 -1.85 -19.07
N SER A 110 -0.22 -0.57 -19.13
CA SER A 110 0.75 0.02 -18.22
C SER A 110 0.38 1.45 -17.86
N VAL A 111 0.68 1.84 -16.62
CA VAL A 111 0.51 3.22 -16.14
C VAL A 111 1.75 3.66 -15.38
N ARG A 112 2.12 4.93 -15.53
CA ARG A 112 3.13 5.60 -14.72
C ARG A 112 2.45 6.23 -13.50
N ALA A 113 2.92 5.90 -12.31
CA ALA A 113 2.38 6.43 -11.06
C ALA A 113 3.50 6.91 -10.14
N MET A 114 3.25 7.99 -9.40
CA MET A 114 4.21 8.58 -8.47
C MET A 114 4.10 7.93 -7.10
N VAL A 115 5.22 7.55 -6.51
CA VAL A 115 5.26 7.09 -5.12
C VAL A 115 5.14 8.30 -4.20
N VAL A 116 4.10 8.32 -3.38
CA VAL A 116 3.83 9.41 -2.42
C VAL A 116 3.82 8.93 -0.97
N ASP A 117 3.75 7.62 -0.74
CA ASP A 117 3.50 7.11 0.60
C ASP A 117 4.14 5.75 0.89
N GLU A 118 4.12 5.38 2.17
CA GLU A 118 4.45 4.06 2.67
C GLU A 118 3.18 3.26 2.99
N CYS A 119 3.08 2.03 2.48
CA CYS A 119 2.14 1.05 3.00
C CYS A 119 2.85 0.30 4.15
N ASP A 120 2.69 0.78 5.38
CA ASP A 120 3.47 0.32 6.53
C ASP A 120 3.15 -1.15 6.85
N SER A 121 4.15 -2.00 6.66
CA SER A 121 4.08 -3.44 6.93
C SER A 121 4.67 -3.82 8.29
N THR A 122 5.19 -2.86 9.05
CA THR A 122 5.87 -3.04 10.34
C THR A 122 4.97 -2.82 11.55
N MET A 123 3.90 -2.03 11.39
CA MET A 123 2.94 -1.68 12.44
C MET A 123 1.53 -1.45 11.88
N GLY A 124 0.59 -1.13 12.76
CA GLY A 124 -0.85 -1.11 12.50
C GLY A 124 -1.64 -1.36 13.78
N SER A 125 -2.97 -1.44 13.67
CA SER A 125 -3.89 -1.64 14.81
C SER A 125 -3.81 -0.54 15.88
N ASP A 126 -3.44 0.68 15.51
CA ASP A 126 -3.36 1.85 16.39
C ASP A 126 -3.91 3.10 15.68
N GLU A 127 -3.89 4.24 16.37
CA GLU A 127 -4.50 5.50 15.92
C GLU A 127 -3.85 6.03 14.63
N ASP A 128 -2.52 5.99 14.56
CA ASP A 128 -1.73 6.47 13.42
C ASP A 128 -2.01 5.67 12.12
N HIS A 129 -2.54 4.45 12.25
CA HIS A 129 -2.88 3.57 11.12
C HIS A 129 -4.39 3.39 10.94
N ASP A 130 -5.21 4.28 11.51
CA ASP A 130 -6.67 4.20 11.47
C ASP A 130 -7.21 2.82 11.92
N TYR A 131 -6.49 2.16 12.84
CA TYR A 131 -6.73 0.80 13.30
C TYR A 131 -6.81 -0.26 12.18
N LYS A 132 -6.20 -0.02 11.02
CA LYS A 132 -6.05 -0.98 9.93
C LYS A 132 -4.94 -1.99 10.24
N PRO A 133 -5.01 -3.21 9.69
CA PRO A 133 -3.95 -4.20 9.85
C PRO A 133 -2.66 -3.73 9.16
N PRO A 134 -1.49 -4.21 9.61
CA PRO A 134 -0.25 -3.99 8.90
C PRO A 134 -0.35 -4.41 7.43
N CYS A 135 0.24 -3.61 6.56
CA CYS A 135 0.31 -3.89 5.14
C CYS A 135 1.09 -5.19 4.88
N ARG A 136 0.78 -5.87 3.76
CA ARG A 136 1.61 -6.99 3.31
C ARG A 136 2.91 -6.46 2.72
N SER A 137 3.93 -7.33 2.61
CA SER A 137 5.26 -6.93 2.16
C SER A 137 5.43 -6.81 0.63
N ASN A 138 4.39 -7.06 -0.14
CA ASN A 138 4.41 -7.09 -1.60
C ASN A 138 3.28 -6.26 -2.25
N ILE A 139 2.88 -5.17 -1.59
CA ILE A 139 1.77 -4.30 -2.00
C ILE A 139 2.28 -3.08 -2.75
N VAL A 140 1.57 -2.76 -3.84
CA VAL A 140 1.51 -1.42 -4.42
C VAL A 140 0.09 -0.94 -4.15
N ASP A 141 -0.07 0.04 -3.27
CA ASP A 141 -1.39 0.52 -2.87
C ASP A 141 -1.74 1.77 -3.67
N ALA A 142 -2.82 1.75 -4.43
CA ALA A 142 -2.96 2.64 -5.57
C ALA A 142 -4.28 3.42 -5.61
N SER A 143 -4.16 4.68 -6.02
CA SER A 143 -5.27 5.58 -6.28
C SER A 143 -6.23 5.06 -7.37
N LYS A 144 -7.48 5.53 -7.32
CA LYS A 144 -8.51 5.23 -8.34
C LYS A 144 -8.02 5.55 -9.77
N ALA A 145 -7.24 6.61 -9.96
CA ALA A 145 -6.64 6.96 -11.24
C ALA A 145 -5.73 5.87 -11.82
N VAL A 146 -4.95 5.17 -10.99
CA VAL A 146 -4.08 4.06 -11.43
C VAL A 146 -4.94 2.91 -11.95
N TRP A 147 -5.97 2.53 -11.21
CA TRP A 147 -6.89 1.46 -11.59
C TRP A 147 -7.64 1.78 -12.90
N LYS A 148 -8.14 3.02 -13.04
CA LYS A 148 -8.76 3.51 -14.29
C LYS A 148 -7.78 3.44 -15.47
N ALA A 149 -6.54 3.89 -15.29
CA ALA A 149 -5.53 3.93 -16.34
C ALA A 149 -5.07 2.53 -16.78
N LEU A 150 -5.12 1.54 -15.90
CA LEU A 150 -4.89 0.13 -16.24
C LEU A 150 -6.07 -0.50 -16.99
N GLY A 151 -7.18 0.21 -17.16
CA GLY A 151 -8.36 -0.27 -17.88
C GLY A 151 -9.10 -1.40 -17.16
N VAL A 152 -8.93 -1.51 -15.84
CA VAL A 152 -9.64 -2.51 -15.03
C VAL A 152 -11.07 -2.03 -14.80
N PRO A 153 -12.12 -2.81 -15.13
CA PRO A 153 -13.50 -2.45 -14.81
C PRO A 153 -13.69 -2.22 -13.31
N GLU A 154 -14.45 -1.19 -12.92
CA GLU A 154 -14.63 -0.80 -11.51
C GLU A 154 -15.18 -1.96 -10.63
N ASP A 155 -16.06 -2.79 -11.17
CA ASP A 155 -16.61 -3.98 -10.48
C ASP A 155 -15.53 -5.04 -10.13
N ASN A 156 -14.33 -4.91 -10.70
CA ASN A 156 -13.18 -5.80 -10.47
C ASN A 156 -12.05 -5.11 -9.70
N TRP A 157 -12.30 -3.94 -9.12
CA TRP A 157 -11.33 -3.27 -8.27
C TRP A 157 -11.22 -3.95 -6.90
N GLY A 158 -10.10 -3.70 -6.21
CA GLY A 158 -9.84 -4.22 -4.87
C GLY A 158 -8.47 -4.89 -4.80
N VAL A 159 -8.30 -6.03 -5.49
CA VAL A 159 -7.03 -6.78 -5.48
C VAL A 159 -6.71 -7.30 -6.87
N LEU A 160 -5.50 -7.00 -7.36
CA LEU A 160 -5.05 -7.44 -8.69
C LEU A 160 -3.57 -7.80 -8.69
N ASP A 161 -3.21 -8.90 -9.33
CA ASP A 161 -1.80 -9.24 -9.57
C ASP A 161 -1.22 -8.36 -10.68
N ILE A 162 -0.05 -7.77 -10.40
CA ILE A 162 0.64 -6.85 -11.29
C ILE A 162 2.14 -7.16 -11.33
N THR A 163 2.83 -6.49 -12.25
CA THR A 163 4.27 -6.26 -12.14
C THR A 163 4.58 -4.78 -12.14
N TRP A 164 5.70 -4.40 -11.53
CA TRP A 164 6.17 -3.03 -11.55
C TRP A 164 7.69 -2.91 -11.67
N THR A 165 8.12 -1.74 -12.15
CA THR A 165 9.53 -1.34 -12.26
C THR A 165 9.70 0.13 -11.91
N ASP A 166 10.89 0.52 -11.45
CA ASP A 166 11.28 1.92 -11.41
C ASP A 166 11.25 2.51 -12.85
N ALA A 167 10.82 3.77 -13.00
CA ALA A 167 10.55 4.43 -14.29
C ALA A 167 11.57 5.49 -14.72
#